data_AF-A0A959B427-F1
#
_entry.id   AF-A0A959B427-F1
#
_cell.length_a   1.000
_cell.length_b   1.000
_cell.length_c   1.000
_cell.angle_alpha   90.00
_cell.angle_beta   90.00
_cell.angle_gamma   90.00
#
_symmetry.space_group_name_H-M   'P 1'
#
loop_
_entity.id
_entity.type
_entity.pdbx_description
1 polymer ?
#
loop_
_entity_poly.entity_id
_entity_poly.type
_entity_poly.pdbx_seq_one_letter_code
_entity_poly.pdbx_strand_id
1 'polypeptide(L)'
;MSTKYCFFLFMLAFPILLNSQSAILSIKDLKSEIIKGKPTIYKFEDKRFTGMARDHYPEEGLTLEYHIEDGLITRQLGWKDSGVKERDYQYRKGVLNGTVIGYYDNGQKYFEEIYIDGLHHGIQYSWYSDGSLRTKSEQVNGFEIMRFEFTAPAGVLDPPKTLRPGC
;
A
#
# COMPACT_ATOMS: atom_id res chain seq x y z
N MET A 1 -74.97 12.19 18.68
CA MET A 1 -75.16 11.23 17.55
C MET A 1 -74.12 11.63 16.51
N SER A 2 -73.11 10.88 16.06
CA SER A 2 -72.73 9.45 16.02
C SER A 2 -71.18 9.43 15.94
N THR A 3 -70.41 8.78 16.83
CA THR A 3 -69.76 7.43 16.71
C THR A 3 -68.97 7.23 15.37
N LYS A 4 -67.67 6.86 15.30
CA LYS A 4 -66.97 5.66 15.87
C LYS A 4 -65.41 5.79 15.90
N TYR A 5 -64.80 5.25 16.97
CA TYR A 5 -63.55 4.45 17.12
C TYR A 5 -62.51 4.44 15.97
N CYS A 6 -61.20 4.68 16.16
CA CYS A 6 -60.16 4.02 16.98
C CYS A 6 -59.14 3.36 16.02
N PHE A 7 -57.85 3.66 16.11
CA PHE A 7 -56.75 2.69 16.01
C PHE A 7 -55.41 3.39 16.32
N PHE A 8 -54.72 2.83 17.32
CA PHE A 8 -53.32 3.11 17.64
C PHE A 8 -52.43 2.81 16.42
N LEU A 9 -51.46 3.69 16.13
CA LEU A 9 -50.26 3.28 15.40
C LEU A 9 -49.03 3.91 16.05
N PHE A 10 -48.50 3.16 17.02
CA PHE A 10 -47.08 3.16 17.37
C PHE A 10 -46.34 2.60 16.15
N MET A 11 -45.40 3.32 15.55
CA MET A 11 -44.31 2.73 14.75
C MET A 11 -43.17 3.75 14.61
N LEU A 12 -42.28 3.68 15.61
CA LEU A 12 -40.82 3.68 15.47
C LEU A 12 -40.12 4.85 14.76
N ALA A 13 -39.36 5.55 15.59
CA ALA A 13 -38.13 6.24 15.25
C ALA A 13 -37.29 5.47 14.21
N PHE A 14 -36.81 6.18 13.19
CA PHE A 14 -35.50 5.90 12.60
C PHE A 14 -34.97 7.12 11.83
N PRO A 15 -34.47 8.18 12.48
CA PRO A 15 -33.55 9.08 11.81
C PRO A 15 -32.16 8.44 11.88
N ILE A 16 -31.90 7.45 11.03
CA ILE A 16 -30.53 7.01 10.77
C ILE A 16 -30.31 7.02 9.27
N LEU A 17 -30.24 8.23 8.72
CA LEU A 17 -29.27 8.46 7.66
C LEU A 17 -27.92 8.59 8.36
N LEU A 18 -27.28 7.44 8.62
CA LEU A 18 -25.84 7.38 8.86
C LEU A 18 -25.21 8.01 7.62
N ASN A 19 -24.86 9.28 7.74
CA ASN A 19 -23.91 9.91 6.87
C ASN A 19 -22.58 9.19 7.14
N SER A 20 -22.34 8.04 6.50
CA SER A 20 -21.06 7.35 6.57
C SER A 20 -20.09 8.11 5.68
N GLN A 21 -19.72 9.32 6.08
CA GLN A 21 -18.42 9.81 5.68
C GLN A 21 -17.42 8.87 6.36
N SER A 22 -16.97 7.85 5.62
CA SER A 22 -15.77 7.12 5.99
C SER A 22 -14.64 8.13 5.99
N ALA A 23 -14.39 8.77 7.13
CA ALA A 23 -13.25 9.64 7.30
C ALA A 23 -12.00 8.77 7.11
N ILE A 24 -11.23 9.06 6.07
CA ILE A 24 -9.92 8.44 5.89
C ILE A 24 -9.00 9.07 6.94
N LEU A 25 -8.46 8.25 7.83
CA LEU A 25 -7.55 8.72 8.89
C LEU A 25 -6.16 9.01 8.32
N SER A 26 -5.42 9.92 8.95
CA SER A 26 -3.97 9.98 8.73
C SER A 26 -3.31 8.76 9.38
N ILE A 27 -2.28 8.20 8.75
CA ILE A 27 -1.51 7.12 9.37
C ILE A 27 -0.80 7.61 10.64
N LYS A 28 -0.53 8.92 10.75
CA LYS A 28 0.06 9.57 11.94
C LYS A 28 -0.91 9.65 13.11
N ASP A 29 -2.21 9.55 12.86
CA ASP A 29 -3.22 9.51 13.93
C ASP A 29 -3.31 8.12 14.59
N LEU A 30 -2.69 7.10 13.99
CA LEU A 30 -2.63 5.75 14.56
C LEU A 30 -1.42 5.60 15.47
N LYS A 31 -1.64 5.01 16.64
CA LYS A 31 -0.55 4.57 17.52
C LYS A 31 0.13 3.34 16.91
N SER A 32 1.45 3.40 16.75
CA SER A 32 2.25 2.26 16.29
C SER A 32 2.89 1.52 17.46
N GLU A 33 2.71 0.21 17.50
CA GLU A 33 3.41 -0.69 18.42
C GLU A 33 4.48 -1.45 17.63
N ILE A 34 5.74 -1.15 17.95
CA ILE A 34 6.91 -1.69 17.24
C ILE A 34 7.62 -2.66 18.18
N ILE A 35 7.60 -3.93 17.82
CA ILE A 35 8.33 -4.99 18.53
C ILE A 35 9.39 -5.53 17.58
N LYS A 36 10.65 -5.59 18.03
CA LYS A 36 11.75 -6.08 17.22
C LYS A 36 11.45 -7.47 16.64
N GLY A 37 11.59 -7.60 15.31
CA GLY A 37 11.35 -8.85 14.60
C GLY A 37 9.87 -9.22 14.40
N LYS A 38 8.93 -8.32 14.73
CA LYS A 38 7.50 -8.49 14.46
C LYS A 38 6.98 -7.36 13.57
N PRO A 39 5.92 -7.61 12.79
CA PRO A 39 5.22 -6.54 12.09
C PRO A 39 4.73 -5.45 13.04
N THR A 40 4.77 -4.20 12.58
CA THR A 40 4.18 -3.06 13.29
C THR A 40 2.67 -3.25 13.41
N ILE A 41 2.14 -3.01 14.61
CA ILE A 41 0.70 -3.03 14.87
C ILE A 41 0.20 -1.59 14.99
N TYR A 42 -0.80 -1.24 14.18
CA TYR A 42 -1.48 0.05 14.21
C TYR A 42 -2.74 -0.01 15.06
N LYS A 43 -2.91 0.99 15.92
CA LYS A 43 -4.04 1.11 16.85
C LYS A 43 -4.71 2.47 16.77
N PHE A 44 -6.03 2.47 16.89
CA PHE A 44 -6.85 3.67 17.10
C PHE A 44 -7.60 3.50 18.43
N GLU A 45 -7.49 4.48 19.33
CA GLU A 45 -8.07 4.40 20.69
C GLU A 45 -7.71 3.07 21.41
N ASP A 46 -6.44 2.68 21.33
CA ASP A 46 -5.86 1.44 21.88
C ASP A 46 -6.41 0.10 21.33
N LYS A 47 -7.36 0.14 20.39
CA LYS A 47 -7.83 -1.04 19.65
C LYS A 47 -7.05 -1.20 18.36
N ARG A 48 -6.85 -2.46 17.93
CA ARG A 48 -6.26 -2.75 16.62
C ARG A 48 -7.12 -2.12 15.52
N PHE A 49 -6.46 -1.36 14.65
CA PHE A 49 -7.15 -0.61 13.62
C PHE A 49 -7.47 -1.51 12.42
N THR A 50 -8.69 -1.39 11.88
CA THR A 50 -9.07 -1.97 10.60
C THR A 50 -9.69 -0.88 9.75
N GLY A 51 -9.11 -0.64 8.57
CA GLY A 51 -9.54 0.42 7.68
C GLY A 51 -8.44 0.94 6.78
N MET A 52 -8.68 2.11 6.19
CA MET A 52 -7.74 2.79 5.32
C MET A 52 -7.19 4.03 6.02
N ALA A 53 -5.89 4.23 5.91
CA ALA A 53 -5.22 5.45 6.32
C ALA A 53 -4.47 6.06 5.12
N ARG A 54 -4.36 7.39 5.07
CA ARG A 54 -3.69 8.09 3.97
C ARG A 54 -2.93 9.30 4.48
N ASP A 55 -1.73 9.51 3.94
CA ASP A 55 -0.93 10.70 4.15
C ASP A 55 -0.44 11.28 2.84
N HIS A 56 -0.42 12.61 2.78
CA HIS A 56 0.19 13.37 1.71
C HIS A 56 1.48 14.02 2.22
N TYR A 57 2.55 13.90 1.43
CA TYR A 57 3.90 14.39 1.69
C TYR A 57 4.25 15.41 0.60
N PRO A 58 3.93 16.71 0.79
CA PRO A 58 4.09 17.74 -0.24
C PRO A 58 5.53 17.92 -0.70
N GLU A 59 6.50 17.85 0.22
CA GLU A 59 7.93 17.98 -0.09
C GLU A 59 8.44 16.88 -1.03
N GLU A 60 7.83 15.70 -0.96
CA GLU A 60 8.15 14.56 -1.82
C GLU A 60 7.22 14.49 -3.04
N GLY A 61 6.20 15.35 -3.10
CA GLY A 61 5.08 15.27 -4.03
C GLY A 61 4.52 13.85 -4.12
N LEU A 62 4.21 13.27 -2.96
CA LEU A 62 3.86 11.86 -2.79
C LEU A 62 2.65 11.71 -1.87
N THR A 63 1.69 10.90 -2.26
CA THR A 63 0.58 10.45 -1.41
C THR A 63 0.70 8.96 -1.16
N LEU A 64 0.66 8.53 0.09
CA LEU A 64 0.67 7.14 0.49
C LEU A 64 -0.67 6.74 1.10
N GLU A 65 -1.17 5.59 0.71
CA GLU A 65 -2.37 4.96 1.25
C GLU A 65 -2.04 3.60 1.83
N TYR A 66 -2.60 3.29 2.99
CA TYR A 66 -2.34 2.11 3.78
C TYR A 66 -3.65 1.38 4.03
N HIS A 67 -3.70 0.11 3.65
CA HIS A 67 -4.81 -0.78 3.94
C HIS A 67 -4.39 -1.63 5.15
N ILE A 68 -5.19 -1.58 6.21
CA ILE A 68 -4.84 -2.19 7.50
C ILE A 68 -5.99 -3.08 7.94
N GLU A 69 -5.66 -4.31 8.34
CA GLU A 69 -6.60 -5.30 8.86
C GLU A 69 -6.06 -5.87 10.16
N ASP A 70 -6.86 -5.82 11.23
CA ASP A 70 -6.47 -6.25 12.58
C ASP A 70 -5.13 -5.63 13.04
N GLY A 71 -4.97 -4.34 12.75
CA GLY A 71 -3.78 -3.56 13.06
C GLY A 71 -2.56 -3.88 12.20
N LEU A 72 -2.65 -4.81 11.25
CA LEU A 72 -1.55 -5.21 10.38
C LEU A 72 -1.76 -4.66 8.98
N ILE A 73 -0.72 -4.10 8.39
CA ILE A 73 -0.78 -3.64 7.00
C ILE A 73 -0.99 -4.84 6.06
N THR A 74 -1.88 -4.68 5.08
CA THR A 74 -2.16 -5.65 4.02
C THR A 74 -1.77 -5.11 2.65
N ARG A 75 -1.81 -3.79 2.47
CA ARG A 75 -1.38 -3.13 1.24
C ARG A 75 -0.89 -1.71 1.50
N GLN A 76 0.13 -1.29 0.76
CA GLN A 76 0.55 0.10 0.67
C GLN A 76 0.52 0.53 -0.79
N LEU A 77 -0.11 1.66 -1.08
CA LEU A 77 -0.14 2.27 -2.40
C LEU A 77 0.52 3.65 -2.32
N GLY A 78 1.19 4.06 -3.38
CA GLY A 78 1.77 5.40 -3.47
C GLY A 78 1.57 6.02 -4.83
N TRP A 79 1.32 7.32 -4.86
CA TRP A 79 1.15 8.12 -6.08
C TRP A 79 1.92 9.42 -5.97
N LYS A 80 2.60 9.80 -7.05
CA LYS A 80 3.15 11.15 -7.20
C LYS A 80 2.01 12.15 -7.37
N ASP A 81 2.28 13.42 -7.08
CA ASP A 81 1.33 14.52 -7.31
C ASP A 81 0.94 14.67 -8.78
N SER A 82 1.79 14.18 -9.69
CA SER A 82 1.49 14.05 -11.12
C SER A 82 0.39 13.02 -11.44
N GLY A 83 -0.06 12.24 -10.46
CA GLY A 83 -1.03 11.15 -10.62
C GLY A 83 -0.40 9.81 -11.02
N VAL A 84 0.91 9.77 -11.27
CA VAL A 84 1.64 8.54 -11.59
C VAL A 84 1.71 7.65 -10.34
N LYS A 85 1.28 6.39 -10.47
CA LYS A 85 1.47 5.39 -9.42
C LYS A 85 2.96 5.18 -9.23
N GLU A 86 3.43 5.33 -7.99
CA GLU A 86 4.84 5.20 -7.62
C GLU A 86 5.11 3.83 -6.97
N ARG A 87 4.16 3.29 -6.20
CA ARG A 87 4.28 1.95 -5.61
C ARG A 87 2.96 1.21 -5.38
N ASP A 88 3.07 -0.11 -5.34
CA ASP A 88 1.99 -1.04 -4.96
C ASP A 88 2.60 -2.24 -4.21
N TYR A 89 2.58 -2.20 -2.88
CA TYR A 89 3.21 -3.19 -2.02
C TYR A 89 2.13 -4.03 -1.33
N GLN A 90 2.26 -5.36 -1.43
CA GLN A 90 1.34 -6.31 -0.83
C GLN A 90 1.95 -6.96 0.40
N TYR A 91 1.13 -7.17 1.42
CA TYR A 91 1.53 -7.72 2.70
C TYR A 91 0.57 -8.82 3.14
N ARG A 92 1.11 -9.85 3.77
CA ARG A 92 0.35 -10.90 4.46
C ARG A 92 0.71 -10.82 5.94
N LYS A 93 -0.27 -10.53 6.79
CA LYS A 93 -0.08 -10.34 8.24
C LYS A 93 1.04 -9.33 8.56
N GLY A 94 1.10 -8.22 7.82
CA GLY A 94 2.10 -7.17 8.02
C GLY A 94 3.51 -7.48 7.52
N VAL A 95 3.72 -8.60 6.82
CA VAL A 95 5.00 -8.98 6.19
C VAL A 95 4.85 -8.91 4.67
N LEU A 96 5.83 -8.36 3.95
CA LEU A 96 5.79 -8.29 2.48
C LEU A 96 5.55 -9.67 1.87
N ASN A 97 4.50 -9.77 1.06
CA ASN A 97 4.11 -11.02 0.44
C ASN A 97 3.28 -10.73 -0.80
N GLY A 98 3.78 -11.15 -1.96
CA GLY A 98 3.23 -10.83 -3.27
C GLY A 98 4.16 -9.96 -4.11
N THR A 99 3.61 -9.38 -5.17
CA THR A 99 4.37 -8.54 -6.11
C THR A 99 4.47 -7.11 -5.59
N VAL A 100 5.67 -6.57 -5.68
CA VAL A 100 6.07 -5.20 -5.32
C VAL A 100 6.56 -4.53 -6.60
N ILE A 101 5.90 -3.45 -7.00
CA ILE A 101 6.22 -2.73 -8.24
C ILE A 101 6.57 -1.28 -7.88
N GLY A 102 7.69 -0.80 -8.40
CA GLY A 102 8.08 0.61 -8.38
C GLY A 102 8.11 1.18 -9.79
N TYR A 103 7.83 2.48 -9.93
CA TYR A 103 7.75 3.16 -11.23
C TYR A 103 8.69 4.37 -11.30
N TYR A 104 9.16 4.68 -12.51
CA TYR A 104 9.77 5.95 -12.86
C TYR A 104 8.71 7.05 -12.94
N ASP A 105 9.14 8.31 -12.92
CA ASP A 105 8.22 9.46 -12.97
C ASP A 105 7.50 9.58 -14.34
N ASN A 106 8.05 8.93 -15.37
CA ASN A 106 7.41 8.79 -16.68
C ASN A 106 6.38 7.64 -16.74
N GLY A 107 6.11 6.97 -15.61
CA GLY A 107 5.14 5.88 -15.50
C GLY A 107 5.64 4.51 -15.94
N GLN A 108 6.88 4.40 -16.44
CA GLN A 108 7.48 3.10 -16.77
C GLN A 108 7.89 2.35 -15.50
N LYS A 109 7.88 1.01 -15.54
CA LYS A 109 8.33 0.21 -14.39
C LYS A 109 9.82 0.47 -14.14
N TYR A 110 10.18 0.69 -12.89
CA TYR A 110 11.56 0.70 -12.44
C TYR A 110 11.98 -0.69 -11.97
N PHE A 111 11.13 -1.35 -11.18
CA PHE A 111 11.33 -2.73 -10.77
C PHE A 111 10.01 -3.45 -10.55
N GLU A 112 10.08 -4.77 -10.60
CA GLU A 112 9.03 -5.69 -10.25
C GLU A 112 9.67 -6.84 -9.52
N GLU A 113 9.34 -6.96 -8.24
CA GLU A 113 9.93 -7.90 -7.32
C GLU A 113 8.82 -8.73 -6.69
N ILE A 114 9.11 -9.99 -6.39
CA ILE A 114 8.17 -10.93 -5.78
C ILE A 114 8.73 -11.33 -4.42
N TYR A 115 7.87 -11.24 -3.40
CA TYR A 115 8.20 -11.60 -2.03
C TYR A 115 7.33 -12.74 -1.53
N ILE A 116 7.93 -13.67 -0.78
CA ILE A 116 7.23 -14.66 0.05
C ILE A 116 7.76 -14.51 1.47
N ASP A 117 6.88 -14.19 2.40
CA ASP A 117 7.17 -14.02 3.82
C ASP A 117 8.36 -13.09 4.11
N GLY A 118 8.42 -11.98 3.37
CA GLY A 118 9.43 -10.94 3.52
C GLY A 118 10.74 -11.22 2.78
N LEU A 119 10.86 -12.37 2.11
CA LEU A 119 12.05 -12.75 1.36
C LEU A 119 11.78 -12.67 -0.14
N HIS A 120 12.74 -12.17 -0.91
CA HIS A 120 12.67 -12.22 -2.37
C HIS A 120 12.53 -13.67 -2.84
N HIS A 121 11.64 -13.91 -3.79
CA HIS A 121 11.33 -15.23 -4.31
C HIS A 121 10.86 -15.15 -5.76
N GLY A 122 11.24 -16.09 -6.61
CA GLY A 122 10.90 -16.09 -8.02
C GLY A 122 11.73 -15.10 -8.84
N ILE A 123 11.24 -14.81 -10.05
CA ILE A 123 11.94 -13.93 -10.99
C ILE A 123 11.69 -12.46 -10.64
N GLN A 124 12.78 -11.71 -10.53
CA GLN A 124 12.79 -10.28 -10.30
C GLN A 124 13.25 -9.55 -11.56
N TYR A 125 12.72 -8.36 -11.78
CA TYR A 125 13.08 -7.52 -12.91
C TYR A 125 13.38 -6.10 -12.46
N SER A 126 14.35 -5.46 -13.12
CA SER A 126 14.46 -4.00 -13.13
C SER A 126 14.66 -3.52 -14.56
N TRP A 127 14.22 -2.31 -14.83
CA TRP A 127 14.30 -1.67 -16.14
C TRP A 127 15.01 -0.32 -16.00
N TYR A 128 15.51 0.18 -17.12
CA TYR A 128 15.93 1.56 -17.27
C TYR A 128 14.72 2.48 -17.48
N SER A 129 14.92 3.79 -17.39
CA SER A 129 13.85 4.78 -17.55
C SER A 129 13.19 4.77 -18.93
N ASP A 130 13.85 4.24 -19.96
CA ASP A 130 13.29 4.06 -21.30
C ASP A 130 12.51 2.74 -21.46
N GLY A 131 12.47 1.91 -20.42
CA GLY A 131 11.77 0.62 -20.40
C GLY A 131 12.61 -0.55 -20.89
N SER A 132 13.86 -0.31 -21.30
CA SER A 132 14.79 -1.38 -21.62
C SER A 132 15.13 -2.18 -20.36
N LEU A 133 15.25 -3.50 -20.49
CA LEU A 133 15.54 -4.37 -19.37
C LEU A 133 16.93 -4.04 -18.81
N ARG A 134 17.03 -3.85 -17.50
CA ARG A 134 18.28 -3.54 -16.80
C ARG A 134 18.83 -4.75 -16.07
N THR A 135 17.99 -5.42 -15.28
CA THR A 135 18.36 -6.68 -14.63
C THR A 135 17.24 -7.69 -14.68
N LYS A 136 17.61 -8.97 -14.74
CA LYS A 136 16.73 -10.10 -14.45
C LYS A 136 17.46 -11.01 -13.46
N SER A 137 16.84 -11.31 -12.33
CA SER A 137 17.40 -12.28 -11.38
C SER A 137 16.36 -13.31 -10.96
N GLU A 138 16.83 -14.49 -10.56
CA GLU A 138 16.02 -15.50 -9.90
C GLU A 138 16.44 -15.57 -8.43
N GLN A 139 15.47 -15.49 -7.54
CA GLN A 139 15.72 -15.58 -6.10
C GLN A 139 14.88 -16.69 -5.49
N VAL A 140 15.42 -17.39 -4.50
CA VAL A 140 14.69 -18.41 -3.73
C VAL A 140 14.95 -18.16 -2.26
N ASN A 141 13.91 -17.80 -1.52
CA ASN A 141 13.95 -17.55 -0.08
C ASN A 141 15.04 -16.53 0.30
N GLY A 142 15.17 -15.46 -0.50
CA GLY A 142 16.12 -14.38 -0.30
C GLY A 142 17.54 -14.66 -0.83
N PHE A 143 17.79 -15.86 -1.38
CA PHE A 143 19.07 -16.18 -2.00
C PHE A 143 19.01 -15.93 -3.50
N GLU A 144 19.92 -15.12 -4.02
CA GLU A 144 20.11 -14.94 -5.46
C GLU A 144 20.70 -16.21 -6.07
N ILE A 145 19.95 -16.83 -6.97
CA ILE A 145 20.35 -18.04 -7.70
C ILE A 145 21.12 -17.65 -8.96
N MET A 146 20.60 -16.66 -9.69
CA MET A 146 21.23 -16.14 -10.90
C MET A 146 20.83 -14.69 -11.15
N ARG A 147 21.69 -13.97 -11.87
CA ARG A 147 21.46 -12.59 -12.29
C ARG A 147 22.05 -12.31 -13.66
N PHE A 148 21.26 -11.64 -14.48
CA PHE A 148 21.66 -11.04 -15.74
C PHE A 148 21.58 -9.53 -15.60
N GLU A 149 22.63 -8.86 -16.04
CA GLU A 149 22.67 -7.40 -16.16
C GLU A 149 22.82 -7.04 -17.63
N PHE A 150 22.08 -6.02 -18.04
CA PHE A 150 22.04 -5.53 -19.41
C PHE A 150 22.52 -4.09 -19.39
N THR A 151 23.28 -3.70 -20.42
CA THR A 151 23.79 -2.33 -20.53
C THR A 151 22.69 -1.38 -20.99
N ALA A 152 22.67 -0.18 -20.40
CA ALA A 152 21.78 0.89 -20.82
C ALA A 152 21.98 1.23 -22.30
N PRO A 153 20.90 1.45 -23.07
CA PRO A 153 21.01 2.05 -24.39
C PRO A 153 21.71 3.42 -24.33
N ALA A 154 22.43 3.78 -25.40
CA ALA A 154 23.16 5.04 -25.46
C ALA A 154 22.22 6.24 -25.28
N GLY A 155 22.57 7.15 -24.36
CA GLY A 155 21.78 8.34 -24.07
C GLY A 155 20.71 8.18 -22.99
N VAL A 156 20.53 6.97 -22.43
CA VAL A 156 19.64 6.77 -21.28
C VAL A 156 20.35 7.24 -20.00
N LEU A 157 19.79 8.29 -19.38
CA LEU A 157 20.26 8.83 -18.10
C LEU A 157 19.25 8.47 -17.01
N ASP A 158 19.63 7.52 -16.16
CA ASP A 158 18.80 7.14 -15.02
C ASP A 158 19.15 8.00 -13.80
N PRO A 159 18.17 8.67 -13.17
CA PRO A 159 18.42 9.35 -11.90
C PRO A 159 18.76 8.32 -10.81
N PRO A 160 19.66 8.64 -9.87
CA PRO A 160 19.88 7.81 -8.69
C PRO A 160 18.60 7.81 -7.86
N LYS A 161 17.85 6.70 -7.86
CA LYS A 161 16.72 6.50 -6.94
C LYS A 161 17.09 5.51 -5.84
N THR A 162 17.22 6.05 -4.64
CA THR A 162 17.33 5.33 -3.37
C THR A 162 15.95 5.11 -2.77
N LEU A 163 15.80 4.00 -2.02
CA LEU A 163 14.60 3.49 -1.34
C LEU A 163 13.90 2.36 -2.12
N ARG A 164 14.60 1.22 -2.18
CA ARG A 164 13.94 -0.08 -2.27
C ARG A 164 13.43 -0.45 -0.87
N PRO A 165 12.27 -1.14 -0.75
CA PRO A 165 11.90 -1.71 0.54
C PRO A 165 12.96 -2.73 0.98
N GLY A 166 13.70 -2.44 2.04
CA GLY A 166 14.60 -3.41 2.68
C GLY A 166 16.10 -3.29 2.42
N CYS A 167 16.64 -2.09 2.10
CA CYS A 167 18.06 -1.80 2.37
C CYS A 167 18.25 -1.29 3.79
#